data_AF-A0A0C2IG99-F1
#
_entry.id   AF-A0A0C2IG99-F1
#
_cell.length_a   1.000
_cell.length_b   1.000
_cell.length_c   1.000
_cell.angle_alpha   90.00
_cell.angle_beta   90.00
_cell.angle_gamma   90.00
#
_symmetry.space_group_name_H-M   'P 1'
#
loop_
_entity.id
_entity.type
_entity.pdbx_description
1 polymer ?
#
loop_
_entity_poly.entity_id
_entity_poly.type
_entity_poly.pdbx_seq_one_letter_code
_entity_poly.pdbx_strand_id
1 'polypeptide(L)'
;MINKKSALILSIFARIVMNLSIPDGQTKASSYDKKEFVIGVVQCLHREDPFVCHSFASYEAVSNCFHSSVRTGHYIPDDEIRRLHADILHVQENPRLNPLHDKIVSAVLDAIESSSSHKQVLSKGWPNIFMSLSQTETLSDSKTYSLFCHSKTVSEKGLSWSSMLENLREYMVQLVGAGRAADKIAIENAKNKASSQKKELTLFMIIDHYMEEFGHDGSYGPLFSRVTSLTLPQDDQINRSIKQLVVNLGKRIKSVGASKVITGLEDLGPPSSYDATLALIDGTEATNTGEPPTTSVPERRQ
;
A
#
# COMPACT_ATOMS: atom_id res chain seq x y z
N MET A 1 34.80 -29.38 -62.63
CA MET A 1 34.39 -30.63 -61.94
C MET A 1 34.32 -30.35 -60.45
N ILE A 2 33.11 -30.16 -59.91
CA ILE A 2 32.91 -29.86 -58.49
C ILE A 2 33.00 -31.16 -57.71
N ASN A 3 33.87 -31.16 -56.69
CA ASN A 3 34.27 -32.33 -55.92
C ASN A 3 33.07 -32.90 -55.13
N LYS A 4 32.71 -34.17 -55.34
CA LYS A 4 31.54 -34.84 -54.73
C LYS A 4 31.54 -34.80 -53.18
N LYS A 5 32.69 -34.52 -52.54
CA LYS A 5 32.79 -34.36 -51.08
C LYS A 5 32.25 -33.00 -50.57
N SER A 6 32.30 -31.94 -51.38
CA SER A 6 31.81 -30.61 -50.98
C SER A 6 30.28 -30.51 -51.00
N ALA A 7 29.61 -31.27 -51.88
CA ALA A 7 28.15 -31.35 -51.93
C ALA A 7 27.54 -32.06 -50.70
N LEU A 8 28.27 -33.00 -50.09
CA LEU A 8 27.81 -33.72 -48.90
C LEU A 8 27.86 -32.83 -47.64
N ILE A 9 28.89 -31.98 -47.51
CA ILE A 9 29.06 -31.07 -46.37
C ILE A 9 28.02 -29.93 -46.42
N LEU A 10 27.73 -29.38 -47.61
CA LEU A 10 26.65 -28.40 -47.80
C LEU A 10 25.26 -28.99 -47.55
N SER A 11 25.03 -30.27 -47.88
CA SER A 11 23.78 -30.99 -47.57
C SER A 11 23.58 -31.22 -46.07
N ILE A 12 24.66 -31.53 -45.34
CA ILE A 12 24.62 -31.69 -43.87
C ILE A 12 24.41 -30.34 -43.17
N PHE A 13 25.07 -29.27 -43.61
CA PHE A 13 24.84 -27.92 -43.08
C PHE A 13 23.44 -27.38 -43.43
N ALA A 14 22.92 -27.63 -44.62
CA ALA A 14 21.55 -27.27 -44.97
C ALA A 14 20.52 -28.03 -44.11
N ARG A 15 20.77 -29.31 -43.77
CA ARG A 15 19.89 -30.07 -42.85
C ARG A 15 20.02 -29.64 -41.38
N ILE A 16 21.18 -29.19 -40.93
CA ILE A 16 21.35 -28.66 -39.57
C ILE A 16 20.74 -27.26 -39.43
N VAL A 17 20.85 -26.41 -40.46
CA VAL A 17 20.25 -25.06 -40.46
C VAL A 17 18.74 -25.09 -40.72
N MET A 18 18.22 -26.06 -41.49
CA MET A 18 16.76 -26.26 -41.66
C MET A 18 16.10 -27.00 -40.48
N ASN A 19 16.88 -27.61 -39.57
CA ASN A 19 16.37 -28.16 -38.29
C ASN A 19 16.41 -27.15 -37.13
N LEU A 20 16.71 -25.88 -37.41
CA LEU A 20 16.40 -24.74 -36.52
C LEU A 20 15.07 -24.06 -36.89
N SER A 21 14.29 -24.69 -37.77
CA SER A 21 12.86 -24.44 -37.87
C SER A 21 12.26 -24.90 -36.55
N ILE A 22 11.56 -24.00 -35.88
CA ILE A 22 10.67 -24.22 -34.72
C ILE A 22 10.30 -25.71 -34.62
N PRO A 23 10.69 -26.44 -33.56
CA PRO A 23 10.54 -27.88 -33.52
C PRO A 23 9.11 -28.26 -33.86
N ASP A 24 8.96 -29.07 -34.92
CA ASP A 24 7.70 -29.70 -35.34
C ASP A 24 7.07 -30.33 -34.10
N GLY A 25 6.05 -29.67 -33.57
CA GLY A 25 5.44 -30.00 -32.28
C GLY A 25 5.06 -28.79 -31.42
N GLN A 26 5.52 -27.57 -31.73
CA GLN A 26 5.06 -26.38 -31.00
C GLN A 26 3.69 -25.91 -31.52
N THR A 27 2.64 -26.22 -30.76
CA THR A 27 1.32 -25.65 -31.00
C THR A 27 1.31 -24.19 -30.56
N LYS A 28 0.82 -23.30 -31.44
CA LYS A 28 0.54 -21.90 -31.09
C LYS A 28 -0.29 -21.90 -29.81
N ALA A 29 0.10 -21.07 -28.83
CA ALA A 29 -0.52 -20.89 -27.52
C ALA A 29 -1.99 -20.39 -27.55
N SER A 30 -2.75 -20.69 -28.60
CA SER A 30 -4.14 -20.27 -28.82
C SER A 30 -5.16 -20.89 -27.85
N SER A 31 -4.76 -21.83 -26.99
CA SER A 31 -5.64 -22.52 -26.03
C SER A 31 -5.38 -22.20 -24.55
N TYR A 32 -4.50 -21.24 -24.24
CA TYR A 32 -4.32 -20.82 -22.85
C TYR A 32 -5.55 -20.08 -22.35
N ASP A 33 -5.90 -20.29 -21.09
CA ASP A 33 -6.67 -19.30 -20.37
C ASP A 33 -5.80 -18.04 -20.26
N LYS A 34 -6.02 -17.10 -21.19
CA LYS A 34 -5.26 -15.86 -21.33
C LYS A 34 -5.16 -15.11 -20.00
N LYS A 35 -6.20 -15.22 -19.18
CA LYS A 35 -6.28 -14.61 -17.85
C LYS A 35 -5.28 -15.22 -16.87
N GLU A 36 -5.26 -16.55 -16.74
CA GLU A 36 -4.29 -17.26 -15.87
C GLU A 36 -2.85 -16.96 -16.30
N PHE A 37 -2.62 -16.90 -17.61
CA PHE A 37 -1.32 -16.58 -18.16
C PHE A 37 -0.85 -15.17 -17.76
N VAL A 38 -1.66 -14.13 -17.98
CA VAL A 38 -1.29 -12.74 -17.63
C VAL A 38 -1.09 -12.61 -16.12
N ILE A 39 -1.91 -13.27 -15.31
CA ILE A 39 -1.71 -13.33 -13.85
C ILE A 39 -0.33 -13.90 -13.51
N GLY A 40 0.07 -14.99 -14.16
CA GLY A 40 1.40 -15.60 -13.98
C GLY A 40 2.54 -14.66 -14.33
N VAL A 41 2.42 -13.91 -15.43
CA VAL A 41 3.44 -12.91 -15.84
C VAL A 41 3.57 -11.81 -14.79
N VAL A 42 2.45 -11.23 -14.34
CA VAL A 42 2.47 -10.15 -13.35
C VAL A 42 3.03 -10.61 -12.01
N GLN A 43 2.69 -11.82 -11.58
CA GLN A 43 3.28 -12.42 -10.37
C GLN A 43 4.79 -12.66 -10.50
N CYS A 44 5.23 -13.12 -11.67
CA CYS A 44 6.66 -13.26 -11.95
C CYS A 44 7.37 -11.90 -11.87
N LEU A 45 6.82 -10.87 -12.52
CA LEU A 45 7.39 -9.53 -12.53
C LEU A 45 7.59 -8.99 -11.12
N HIS A 46 6.61 -9.20 -10.23
CA HIS A 46 6.74 -8.79 -8.84
C HIS A 46 7.79 -9.56 -8.04
N ARG A 47 8.01 -10.85 -8.36
CA ARG A 47 9.09 -11.63 -7.74
C ARG A 47 10.46 -11.15 -8.18
N GLU A 48 10.60 -10.73 -9.44
CA GLU A 48 11.85 -10.16 -9.96
C GLU A 48 12.08 -8.74 -9.45
N ASP A 49 11.03 -7.91 -9.41
CA ASP A 49 11.06 -6.54 -8.91
C ASP A 49 9.87 -6.26 -7.96
N PRO A 50 10.11 -6.22 -6.63
CA PRO A 50 9.09 -5.84 -5.65
C PRO A 50 8.49 -4.44 -5.89
N PHE A 51 9.19 -3.58 -6.63
CA PHE A 51 8.81 -2.20 -6.93
C PHE A 51 8.15 -2.05 -8.30
N VAL A 52 7.82 -3.12 -9.02
CA VAL A 52 7.26 -3.05 -10.39
C VAL A 52 6.03 -2.13 -10.53
N CYS A 53 5.27 -1.91 -9.45
CA CYS A 53 4.14 -0.96 -9.45
C CYS A 53 4.54 0.53 -9.33
N HIS A 54 5.81 0.82 -9.12
CA HIS A 54 6.40 2.15 -8.95
C HIS A 54 7.61 2.39 -9.89
N SER A 55 8.13 1.34 -10.53
CA SER A 55 9.22 1.38 -11.51
C SER A 55 8.71 1.01 -12.89
N PHE A 56 9.30 1.57 -13.96
CA PHE A 56 8.98 1.13 -15.31
C PHE A 56 9.51 -0.28 -15.55
N ALA A 57 8.61 -1.21 -15.90
CA ALA A 57 9.02 -2.57 -16.20
C ALA A 57 9.85 -2.59 -17.50
N SER A 58 11.05 -3.15 -17.46
CA SER A 58 11.88 -3.29 -18.66
C SER A 58 11.25 -4.33 -19.60
N TYR A 59 11.45 -4.14 -20.91
CA TYR A 59 11.02 -5.16 -21.89
C TYR A 59 11.62 -6.53 -21.60
N GLU A 60 12.89 -6.56 -21.17
CA GLU A 60 13.60 -7.78 -20.80
C GLU A 60 12.94 -8.51 -19.64
N ALA A 61 12.57 -7.81 -18.56
CA ALA A 61 11.86 -8.41 -17.42
C ALA A 61 10.49 -8.94 -17.85
N VAL A 62 9.73 -8.17 -18.63
CA VAL A 62 8.45 -8.64 -19.18
C VAL A 62 8.65 -9.87 -20.04
N SER A 63 9.61 -9.88 -20.95
CA SER A 63 9.92 -11.01 -21.82
C SER A 63 10.30 -12.27 -21.03
N ASN A 64 11.18 -12.16 -20.05
CA ASN A 64 11.61 -13.27 -19.21
C ASN A 64 10.44 -13.85 -18.40
N CYS A 65 9.62 -12.98 -17.80
CA CYS A 65 8.44 -13.40 -17.07
C CYS A 65 7.33 -13.98 -17.95
N PHE A 66 7.23 -13.46 -19.18
CA PHE A 66 6.34 -13.97 -20.20
C PHE A 66 6.74 -15.39 -20.58
N HIS A 67 8.01 -15.61 -20.95
CA HIS A 67 8.55 -16.91 -21.33
C HIS A 67 8.51 -17.95 -20.20
N SER A 68 8.79 -17.54 -18.96
CA SER A 68 8.70 -18.44 -17.80
C SER A 68 7.27 -18.84 -17.43
N SER A 69 6.27 -18.07 -17.87
CA SER A 69 4.85 -18.38 -17.65
C SER A 69 4.24 -19.29 -18.73
N VAL A 70 5.00 -19.61 -19.80
CA VAL A 70 4.56 -20.50 -20.88
C VAL A 70 4.81 -21.96 -20.50
N ARG A 71 3.84 -22.85 -20.75
CA ARG A 71 4.07 -24.30 -20.58
C ARG A 71 5.02 -24.81 -21.67
N THR A 72 5.87 -25.75 -21.28
CA THR A 72 6.81 -26.43 -22.18
C THR A 72 6.11 -26.90 -23.47
N GLY A 73 6.75 -26.71 -24.61
CA GLY A 73 6.23 -27.11 -25.92
C GLY A 73 5.29 -26.11 -26.59
N HIS A 74 5.08 -24.92 -26.02
CA HIS A 74 4.31 -23.86 -26.66
C HIS A 74 5.21 -22.71 -27.12
N TYR A 75 4.89 -22.16 -28.29
CA TYR A 75 5.52 -20.95 -28.82
C TYR A 75 4.60 -19.75 -28.62
N ILE A 76 5.20 -18.61 -28.30
CA ILE A 76 4.51 -17.32 -28.27
C ILE A 76 5.27 -16.33 -29.15
N PRO A 77 4.60 -15.67 -30.09
CA PRO A 77 5.24 -14.69 -30.94
C PRO A 77 5.58 -13.39 -30.19
N ASP A 78 6.69 -12.76 -30.58
CA ASP A 78 7.29 -11.58 -29.95
C ASP A 78 6.34 -10.35 -29.94
N ASP A 79 5.38 -10.30 -30.87
CA ASP A 79 4.38 -9.23 -30.93
C ASP A 79 3.41 -9.25 -29.74
N GLU A 80 3.12 -10.42 -29.16
CA GLU A 80 2.32 -10.54 -27.94
C GLU A 80 3.07 -9.99 -26.71
N ILE A 81 4.38 -10.24 -26.63
CA ILE A 81 5.24 -9.72 -25.56
C ILE A 81 5.31 -8.19 -25.64
N ARG A 82 5.55 -7.65 -26.85
CA ARG A 82 5.56 -6.19 -27.09
C ARG A 82 4.22 -5.55 -26.74
N ARG A 83 3.10 -6.19 -27.05
CA ARG A 83 1.77 -5.69 -26.71
C ARG A 83 1.56 -5.63 -25.20
N LEU A 84 1.92 -6.69 -24.47
CA LEU A 84 1.81 -6.70 -23.01
C LEU A 84 2.73 -5.64 -22.38
N HIS A 85 3.96 -5.51 -22.85
CA HIS A 85 4.89 -4.49 -22.36
C HIS A 85 4.35 -3.07 -22.59
N ALA A 86 3.82 -2.78 -23.78
CA ALA A 86 3.20 -1.49 -24.08
C ALA A 86 1.98 -1.22 -23.20
N ASP A 87 1.15 -2.23 -22.94
CA ASP A 87 0.00 -2.13 -22.03
C ASP A 87 0.42 -1.82 -20.59
N ILE A 88 1.50 -2.46 -20.10
CA ILE A 88 2.08 -2.20 -18.77
C ILE A 88 2.61 -0.76 -18.70
N LEU A 89 3.42 -0.35 -19.67
CA LEU A 89 3.95 1.01 -19.73
C LEU A 89 2.83 2.06 -19.77
N HIS A 90 1.78 1.82 -20.57
CA HIS A 90 0.66 2.74 -20.65
C HIS A 90 -0.02 2.96 -19.29
N VAL A 91 -0.23 1.87 -18.52
CA VAL A 91 -0.78 1.95 -17.15
C VAL A 91 0.14 2.73 -16.21
N GLN A 92 1.46 2.58 -16.35
CA GLN A 92 2.45 3.26 -15.51
C GLN A 92 2.58 4.75 -15.86
N GLU A 93 2.53 5.11 -17.13
CA GLU A 93 2.63 6.49 -17.62
C GLU A 93 1.33 7.27 -17.38
N ASN A 94 0.19 6.59 -17.38
CA ASN A 94 -1.14 7.20 -17.27
C ASN A 94 -1.94 6.54 -16.14
N PRO A 95 -1.50 6.68 -14.88
CA PRO A 95 -2.23 6.13 -13.75
C PRO A 95 -3.61 6.77 -13.68
N ARG A 96 -4.64 5.93 -13.78
CA ARG A 96 -6.04 6.30 -13.61
C ARG A 96 -6.60 5.53 -12.43
N LEU A 97 -7.58 6.11 -11.76
CA LEU A 97 -8.36 5.40 -10.76
C LEU A 97 -8.83 4.06 -11.33
N ASN A 98 -8.44 2.98 -10.66
CA ASN A 98 -8.86 1.65 -11.05
C ASN A 98 -10.39 1.55 -10.87
N PRO A 99 -11.16 1.12 -11.90
CA PRO A 99 -12.62 1.02 -11.81
C PRO A 99 -13.11 0.01 -10.77
N LEU A 100 -12.22 -0.84 -10.24
CA LEU A 100 -12.50 -1.79 -9.17
C LEU A 100 -12.06 -1.28 -7.78
N HIS A 101 -11.71 0.00 -7.62
CA HIS A 101 -11.24 0.58 -6.35
C HIS A 101 -12.13 0.15 -5.17
N ASP A 102 -13.44 0.39 -5.25
CA ASP A 102 -14.37 0.07 -4.15
C ASP A 102 -14.43 -1.44 -3.85
N LYS A 103 -14.33 -2.29 -4.88
CA LYS A 103 -14.28 -3.75 -4.72
C LYS A 103 -12.98 -4.20 -4.04
N ILE A 104 -11.87 -3.56 -4.36
CA ILE A 104 -10.57 -3.82 -3.75
C ILE A 104 -10.58 -3.39 -2.29
N VAL A 105 -11.07 -2.18 -1.99
CA VAL A 105 -11.23 -1.70 -0.61
C VAL A 105 -12.11 -2.64 0.19
N SER A 106 -13.24 -3.08 -0.37
CA SER A 106 -14.15 -4.03 0.29
C SER A 106 -13.47 -5.38 0.54
N ALA A 107 -12.77 -5.93 -0.45
CA ALA A 107 -12.04 -7.19 -0.29
C ALA A 107 -10.91 -7.11 0.74
N VAL A 108 -10.24 -5.96 0.85
CA VAL A 108 -9.25 -5.71 1.92
C VAL A 108 -9.92 -5.68 3.29
N LEU A 109 -11.07 -5.01 3.41
CA LEU A 109 -11.84 -4.97 4.65
C LEU A 109 -12.31 -6.38 5.08
N ASP A 110 -12.87 -7.16 4.16
CA ASP A 110 -13.30 -8.54 4.43
C ASP A 110 -12.12 -9.43 4.87
N ALA A 111 -10.96 -9.27 4.23
CA ALA A 111 -9.74 -9.97 4.61
C ALA A 111 -9.23 -9.57 6.00
N ILE A 112 -9.36 -8.29 6.37
CA ILE A 112 -9.03 -7.80 7.70
C ILE A 112 -9.98 -8.39 8.75
N GLU A 113 -11.28 -8.47 8.45
CA GLU A 113 -12.29 -8.98 9.37
C GLU A 113 -12.18 -10.48 9.63
N SER A 114 -11.77 -11.24 8.62
CA SER A 114 -11.58 -12.69 8.70
C SER A 114 -10.23 -13.11 9.27
N SER A 115 -9.34 -12.16 9.59
CA SER A 115 -7.98 -12.42 10.07
C SER A 115 -7.78 -12.02 11.53
N SER A 116 -6.94 -12.76 12.24
CA SER A 116 -6.48 -12.40 13.59
C SER A 116 -5.44 -11.27 13.58
N SER A 117 -4.82 -10.97 12.43
CA SER A 117 -3.77 -9.96 12.28
C SER A 117 -4.01 -9.08 11.06
N HIS A 118 -4.59 -7.90 11.29
CA HIS A 118 -4.83 -6.91 10.22
C HIS A 118 -3.52 -6.46 9.56
N LYS A 119 -2.42 -6.32 10.31
CA LYS A 119 -1.11 -5.97 9.74
C LYS A 119 -0.59 -7.01 8.75
N GLN A 120 -0.81 -8.30 9.04
CA GLN A 120 -0.42 -9.36 8.11
C GLN A 120 -1.22 -9.28 6.81
N VAL A 121 -2.52 -8.99 6.90
CA VAL A 121 -3.38 -8.78 5.73
C VAL A 121 -2.89 -7.60 4.90
N LEU A 122 -2.66 -6.45 5.54
CA LEU A 122 -2.22 -5.23 4.86
C LEU A 122 -0.82 -5.36 4.23
N SER A 123 0.09 -6.10 4.86
CA SER A 123 1.46 -6.26 4.34
C SER A 123 1.61 -7.39 3.32
N LYS A 124 0.88 -8.50 3.46
CA LYS A 124 1.12 -9.73 2.70
C LYS A 124 -0.15 -10.38 2.13
N GLY A 125 -1.34 -9.91 2.50
CA GLY A 125 -2.62 -10.47 2.06
C GLY A 125 -3.09 -9.95 0.69
N TRP A 126 -2.56 -8.82 0.24
CA TRP A 126 -2.93 -8.18 -1.04
C TRP A 126 -2.81 -9.08 -2.28
N PRO A 127 -1.85 -10.03 -2.41
CA PRO A 127 -1.81 -10.93 -3.56
C PRO A 127 -3.06 -11.83 -3.62
N ASN A 128 -3.58 -12.28 -2.48
CA ASN A 128 -4.79 -13.10 -2.44
C ASN A 128 -6.04 -12.31 -2.83
N ILE A 129 -6.10 -11.03 -2.44
CA ILE A 129 -7.16 -10.10 -2.84
C ILE A 129 -7.14 -9.91 -4.36
N PHE A 130 -5.96 -9.65 -4.94
CA PHE A 130 -5.77 -9.60 -6.38
C PHE A 130 -6.21 -10.90 -7.06
N MET A 131 -5.81 -12.07 -6.55
CA MET A 131 -6.19 -13.36 -7.13
C MET A 131 -7.70 -13.58 -7.10
N SER A 132 -8.36 -13.27 -5.99
CA SER A 132 -9.82 -13.43 -5.85
C SER A 132 -10.59 -12.52 -6.81
N LEU A 133 -10.19 -11.26 -6.92
CA LEU A 133 -10.85 -10.29 -7.81
C LEU A 133 -10.53 -10.57 -9.27
N SER A 134 -9.28 -10.92 -9.58
CA SER A 134 -8.91 -11.29 -10.94
C SER A 134 -9.75 -12.47 -11.39
N GLN A 135 -9.94 -13.53 -10.60
CA GLN A 135 -10.76 -14.70 -10.94
C GLN A 135 -12.24 -14.40 -11.23
N THR A 136 -12.83 -13.41 -10.56
CA THR A 136 -14.26 -13.08 -10.70
C THR A 136 -14.53 -12.06 -11.80
N GLU A 137 -13.57 -11.20 -12.11
CA GLU A 137 -13.73 -10.15 -13.12
C GLU A 137 -13.21 -10.58 -14.51
N THR A 138 -13.81 -10.04 -15.57
CA THR A 138 -13.30 -10.20 -16.94
C THR A 138 -12.46 -8.97 -17.28
N LEU A 139 -11.14 -9.13 -17.29
CA LEU A 139 -10.18 -8.03 -17.40
C LEU A 139 -9.32 -8.18 -18.65
N SER A 140 -9.00 -7.05 -19.28
CA SER A 140 -7.91 -6.98 -20.26
C SER A 140 -6.55 -7.12 -19.55
N ASP A 141 -5.49 -7.29 -20.32
CA ASP A 141 -4.14 -7.48 -19.79
C ASP A 141 -3.70 -6.24 -18.99
N SER A 142 -3.89 -5.04 -19.56
CA SER A 142 -3.69 -3.75 -18.89
C SER A 142 -4.52 -3.58 -17.60
N LYS A 143 -5.79 -4.01 -17.60
CA LYS A 143 -6.65 -3.94 -16.41
C LYS A 143 -6.23 -4.95 -15.34
N THR A 144 -5.70 -6.10 -15.72
CA THR A 144 -5.16 -7.11 -14.80
C THR A 144 -3.92 -6.55 -14.09
N TYR A 145 -3.00 -5.95 -14.84
CA TYR A 145 -1.84 -5.29 -14.26
C TYR A 145 -2.21 -4.10 -13.36
N SER A 146 -3.14 -3.25 -13.80
CA SER A 146 -3.67 -2.16 -12.99
C SER A 146 -4.33 -2.66 -11.70
N LEU A 147 -5.13 -3.73 -11.77
CA LEU A 147 -5.76 -4.35 -10.59
C LEU A 147 -4.70 -4.87 -9.60
N PHE A 148 -3.65 -5.53 -10.11
CA PHE A 148 -2.55 -6.02 -9.29
C PHE A 148 -1.90 -4.88 -8.49
N CYS A 149 -1.48 -3.81 -9.18
CA CYS A 149 -0.82 -2.70 -8.52
C CYS A 149 -1.75 -1.93 -7.60
N HIS A 150 -3.01 -1.72 -7.99
CA HIS A 150 -3.98 -1.02 -7.15
C HIS A 150 -4.31 -1.81 -5.88
N SER A 151 -4.38 -3.14 -5.95
CA SER A 151 -4.57 -4.01 -4.77
C SER A 151 -3.42 -3.87 -3.76
N LYS A 152 -2.19 -3.81 -4.27
CA LYS A 152 -1.00 -3.54 -3.47
C LYS A 152 -1.08 -2.14 -2.83
N THR A 153 -1.34 -1.10 -3.63
CA THR A 153 -1.44 0.29 -3.15
C THR A 153 -2.48 0.47 -2.05
N VAL A 154 -3.69 -0.08 -2.21
CA VAL A 154 -4.75 0.01 -1.18
C VAL A 154 -4.27 -0.60 0.13
N SER A 155 -3.59 -1.75 0.07
CA SER A 155 -3.10 -2.44 1.27
C SER A 155 -1.93 -1.69 1.92
N GLU A 156 -1.01 -1.14 1.13
CA GLU A 156 0.11 -0.31 1.60
C GLU A 156 -0.35 1.01 2.21
N LYS A 157 -1.41 1.63 1.68
CA LYS A 157 -2.07 2.80 2.28
C LYS A 157 -2.61 2.46 3.66
N GLY A 158 -3.33 1.34 3.80
CA GLY A 158 -3.81 0.88 5.09
C GLY A 158 -2.67 0.57 6.08
N LEU A 159 -1.58 -0.06 5.61
CA LEU A 159 -0.41 -0.34 6.43
C LEU A 159 0.29 0.95 6.90
N SER A 160 0.49 1.90 5.99
CA SER A 160 1.11 3.19 6.29
C SER A 160 0.28 3.96 7.32
N TRP A 161 -1.05 3.94 7.15
CA TRP A 161 -2.00 4.50 8.10
C TRP A 161 -1.85 3.88 9.50
N SER A 162 -1.85 2.54 9.59
CA SER A 162 -1.62 1.85 10.86
C SER A 162 -0.30 2.27 11.51
N SER A 163 0.81 2.28 10.76
CA SER A 163 2.14 2.63 11.29
C SER A 163 2.19 4.05 11.85
N MET A 164 1.60 5.03 11.16
CA MET A 164 1.56 6.41 11.65
C MET A 164 0.77 6.54 12.96
N LEU A 165 -0.35 5.82 13.09
CA LEU A 165 -1.15 5.81 14.32
C LEU A 165 -0.39 5.16 15.48
N GLU A 166 0.33 4.07 15.24
CA GLU A 166 1.13 3.39 16.26
C GLU A 166 2.30 4.24 16.73
N ASN A 167 3.03 4.86 15.81
CA ASN A 167 4.12 5.76 16.14
C ASN A 167 3.61 6.94 16.98
N LEU A 168 2.48 7.54 16.59
CA LEU A 168 1.90 8.65 17.35
C LEU A 168 1.52 8.21 18.75
N ARG A 169 0.88 7.04 18.88
CA ARG A 169 0.54 6.44 20.17
C ARG A 169 1.78 6.19 21.02
N GLU A 170 2.82 5.60 20.45
CA GLU A 170 4.07 5.32 21.16
C GLU A 170 4.69 6.60 21.72
N TYR A 171 4.79 7.65 20.90
CA TYR A 171 5.34 8.93 21.35
C TYR A 171 4.47 9.61 22.41
N MET A 172 3.14 9.49 22.33
CA MET A 172 2.25 9.98 23.38
C MET A 172 2.38 9.18 24.69
N VAL A 173 2.57 7.86 24.62
CA VAL A 173 2.84 7.02 25.81
C VAL A 173 4.18 7.41 26.44
N GLN A 174 5.23 7.59 25.63
CA GLN A 174 6.53 8.07 26.10
C GLN A 174 6.43 9.44 26.77
N LEU A 175 5.65 10.36 26.20
CA LEU A 175 5.44 11.69 26.75
C LEU A 175 4.76 11.64 28.13
N VAL A 176 3.69 10.87 28.27
CA VAL A 176 2.99 10.68 29.55
C VAL A 176 3.93 10.05 30.59
N GLY A 177 4.72 9.05 30.20
CA GLY A 177 5.71 8.42 31.07
C GLY A 177 6.80 9.39 31.54
N ALA A 178 7.37 10.18 30.62
CA ALA A 178 8.37 11.19 30.92
C ALA A 178 7.83 12.30 31.82
N GLY A 179 6.56 12.72 31.60
CA GLY A 179 5.85 13.66 32.45
C GLY A 179 5.74 13.19 33.90
N ARG A 180 5.39 11.91 34.11
CA ARG A 180 5.33 11.30 35.46
C ARG A 180 6.70 11.22 36.13
N ALA A 181 7.76 11.00 35.36
CA ALA A 181 9.13 10.96 35.87
C ALA A 181 9.75 12.36 36.08
N ALA A 182 9.06 13.43 35.68
CA ALA A 182 9.58 14.81 35.65
C ALA A 182 10.90 14.96 34.87
N ASP A 183 11.14 14.10 33.87
CA ASP A 183 12.34 14.14 33.03
C ASP A 183 12.16 15.14 31.88
N LYS A 184 12.72 16.34 32.05
CA LYS A 184 12.60 17.43 31.09
C LYS A 184 13.15 17.09 29.70
N ILE A 185 14.24 16.31 29.62
CA ILE A 185 14.86 15.96 28.35
C ILE A 185 13.99 14.95 27.61
N ALA A 186 13.49 13.93 28.33
CA ALA A 186 12.59 12.94 27.76
C ALA A 186 11.25 13.55 27.33
N ILE A 187 10.71 14.50 28.11
CA ILE A 187 9.49 15.25 27.75
C ILE A 187 9.68 15.98 26.42
N GLU A 188 10.76 16.76 26.29
CA GLU A 188 11.02 17.55 25.08
C GLU A 188 11.23 16.64 23.85
N ASN A 189 11.96 15.54 24.01
CA ASN A 189 12.17 14.57 22.93
C ASN A 189 10.86 13.91 22.49
N ALA A 190 10.04 13.44 23.43
CA ALA A 190 8.76 12.81 23.13
C ALA A 190 7.77 13.80 22.50
N LYS A 191 7.75 15.05 22.99
CA LYS A 191 6.95 16.15 22.45
C LYS A 191 7.29 16.42 20.98
N ASN A 192 8.57 16.53 20.65
CA ASN A 192 9.03 16.77 19.28
C ASN A 192 8.67 15.62 18.34
N LYS A 193 8.84 14.37 18.77
CA LYS A 193 8.45 13.18 17.99
C LYS A 193 6.95 13.09 17.76
N ALA A 194 6.13 13.27 18.81
CA ALA A 194 4.67 13.26 18.69
C ALA A 194 4.17 14.37 17.75
N SER A 195 4.76 15.57 17.85
CA SER A 195 4.42 16.70 16.98
C SER A 195 4.78 16.44 15.52
N SER A 196 5.97 15.87 15.26
CA SER A 196 6.38 15.46 13.91
C SER A 196 5.45 14.40 13.34
N GLN A 197 5.12 13.36 14.11
CA GLN A 197 4.26 12.28 13.64
C GLN A 197 2.83 12.75 13.35
N LYS A 198 2.30 13.66 14.18
CA LYS A 198 1.03 14.33 13.92
C LYS A 198 1.04 15.16 12.63
N LYS A 199 2.15 15.84 12.36
CA LYS A 199 2.35 16.60 11.11
C LYS A 199 2.31 15.66 9.89
N GLU A 200 3.03 14.55 9.96
CA GLU A 200 3.03 13.51 8.91
C GLU A 200 1.64 12.92 8.69
N LEU A 201 0.93 12.56 9.76
CA LEU A 201 -0.45 12.07 9.69
C LEU A 201 -1.36 13.07 8.99
N THR A 202 -1.24 14.37 9.32
CA THR A 202 -2.04 15.42 8.71
C THR A 202 -1.72 15.59 7.22
N LEU A 203 -0.42 15.60 6.86
CA LEU A 203 0.01 15.67 5.45
C LEU A 203 -0.51 14.49 4.65
N PHE A 204 -0.45 13.28 5.21
CA PHE A 204 -0.99 12.09 4.57
C PHE A 204 -2.49 12.25 4.25
N MET A 205 -3.29 12.74 5.21
CA MET A 205 -4.73 12.97 4.99
C MET A 205 -5.00 14.08 3.96
N ILE A 206 -4.17 15.13 3.90
CA ILE A 206 -4.28 16.18 2.88
C ILE A 206 -4.02 15.61 1.50
N ILE A 207 -2.92 14.87 1.33
CA ILE A 207 -2.55 14.26 0.06
C ILE A 207 -3.65 13.29 -0.38
N ASP A 208 -4.16 12.46 0.54
CA ASP A 208 -5.23 11.51 0.23
C ASP A 208 -6.50 12.22 -0.25
N HIS A 209 -6.93 13.26 0.46
CA HIS A 209 -8.07 14.08 0.07
C HIS A 209 -7.88 14.74 -1.29
N TYR A 210 -6.70 15.32 -1.56
CA TYR A 210 -6.36 15.91 -2.84
C TYR A 210 -6.45 14.86 -3.97
N MET A 211 -5.87 13.67 -3.77
CA MET A 211 -5.89 12.62 -4.78
C MET A 211 -7.32 12.11 -5.06
N GLU A 212 -8.18 12.02 -4.04
CA GLU A 212 -9.60 11.70 -4.18
C GLU A 212 -10.38 12.80 -4.93
N GLU A 213 -10.20 14.07 -4.54
CA GLU A 213 -10.91 15.22 -5.12
C GLU A 213 -10.64 15.38 -6.63
N PHE A 214 -9.39 15.16 -7.05
CA PHE A 214 -8.98 15.26 -8.46
C PHE A 214 -9.13 13.93 -9.23
N GLY A 215 -9.72 12.90 -8.63
CA GLY A 215 -10.00 11.61 -9.29
C GLY A 215 -8.75 10.81 -9.68
N HIS A 216 -7.61 11.13 -9.07
CA HIS A 216 -6.38 10.34 -9.20
C HIS A 216 -6.45 9.06 -8.37
N ASP A 217 -7.24 9.08 -7.30
CA ASP A 217 -7.53 7.92 -6.47
C ASP A 217 -9.01 7.87 -6.04
N GLY A 218 -9.40 6.76 -5.40
CA GLY A 218 -10.74 6.58 -4.83
C GLY A 218 -10.73 6.79 -3.32
N SER A 219 -11.90 6.60 -2.69
CA SER A 219 -12.08 6.89 -1.27
C SER A 219 -11.52 5.77 -0.38
N TYR A 220 -10.50 6.08 0.43
CA TYR A 220 -9.97 5.19 1.45
C TYR A 220 -10.66 5.32 2.82
N GLY A 221 -11.65 6.20 2.94
CA GLY A 221 -12.33 6.48 4.21
C GLY A 221 -12.76 5.23 4.99
N PRO A 222 -13.45 4.25 4.37
CA PRO A 222 -13.82 3.00 5.03
C PRO A 222 -12.61 2.21 5.56
N LEU A 223 -11.55 2.09 4.74
CA LEU A 223 -10.31 1.41 5.11
C LEU A 223 -9.65 2.08 6.32
N PHE A 224 -9.42 3.39 6.26
CA PHE A 224 -8.76 4.13 7.34
C PHE A 224 -9.58 4.10 8.63
N SER A 225 -10.91 4.19 8.55
CA SER A 225 -11.78 4.08 9.72
C SER A 225 -11.66 2.72 10.40
N ARG A 226 -11.65 1.63 9.61
CA ARG A 226 -11.49 0.27 10.13
C ARG A 226 -10.11 0.05 10.73
N VAL A 227 -9.05 0.42 10.01
CA VAL A 227 -7.66 0.29 10.49
C VAL A 227 -7.47 1.09 11.78
N THR A 228 -7.94 2.35 11.85
CA THR A 228 -7.88 3.16 13.08
C THR A 228 -8.50 2.45 14.27
N SER A 229 -9.65 1.80 14.06
CA SER A 229 -10.36 1.11 15.13
C SER A 229 -9.62 -0.12 15.65
N LEU A 230 -8.90 -0.83 14.77
CA LEU A 230 -8.12 -2.03 15.10
C LEU A 230 -6.74 -1.68 15.70
N THR A 231 -6.09 -0.64 15.19
CA THR A 231 -4.77 -0.19 15.66
C THR A 231 -4.85 0.47 17.03
N LEU A 232 -5.94 1.19 17.31
CA LEU A 232 -6.12 1.94 18.56
C LEU A 232 -7.34 1.41 19.33
N PRO A 233 -7.25 0.35 20.16
CA PRO A 233 -8.40 -0.10 20.95
C PRO A 233 -8.88 0.98 21.94
N GLN A 234 -10.17 0.99 22.33
CA GLN A 234 -10.79 2.13 23.06
C GLN A 234 -10.33 2.30 24.53
N ASP A 235 -9.48 1.41 25.02
CA ASP A 235 -9.33 1.18 26.45
C ASP A 235 -8.53 2.28 27.18
N ASP A 236 -7.74 3.07 26.47
CA ASP A 236 -6.91 4.12 27.07
C ASP A 236 -7.19 5.54 26.50
N GLN A 237 -6.91 6.56 27.32
CA GLN A 237 -7.14 7.97 27.00
C GLN A 237 -6.35 8.43 25.77
N ILE A 238 -5.13 7.91 25.58
CA ILE A 238 -4.26 8.26 24.45
C ILE A 238 -4.92 7.82 23.14
N ASN A 239 -5.40 6.58 23.07
CA ASN A 239 -6.10 6.05 21.90
C ASN A 239 -7.36 6.86 21.58
N ARG A 240 -8.14 7.27 22.60
CA ARG A 240 -9.31 8.14 22.40
C ARG A 240 -8.91 9.50 21.84
N SER A 241 -7.85 10.11 22.37
CA SER A 241 -7.35 11.41 21.89
C SER A 241 -6.86 11.33 20.44
N ILE A 242 -6.13 10.27 20.07
CA ILE A 242 -5.67 10.08 18.68
C ILE A 242 -6.85 9.83 17.73
N LYS A 243 -7.82 9.00 18.12
CA LYS A 243 -9.06 8.81 17.33
C LYS A 243 -9.80 10.12 17.10
N GLN A 244 -9.94 10.93 18.15
CA GLN A 244 -10.62 12.22 18.04
C GLN A 244 -9.84 13.18 17.13
N LEU A 245 -8.50 13.18 17.21
CA LEU A 245 -7.64 13.92 16.28
C LEU A 245 -7.93 13.53 14.83
N VAL A 246 -7.91 12.24 14.50
CA VAL A 246 -8.20 11.73 13.14
C VAL A 246 -9.57 12.22 12.65
N VAL A 247 -10.61 12.07 13.47
CA VAL A 247 -11.97 12.51 13.12
C VAL A 247 -12.04 14.02 12.90
N ASN A 248 -11.42 14.81 13.78
CA ASN A 248 -11.42 16.26 13.69
C ASN A 248 -10.63 16.76 12.48
N LEU A 249 -9.47 16.16 12.19
CA LEU A 249 -8.67 16.47 11.00
C LEU A 249 -9.46 16.16 9.73
N GLY A 250 -10.10 14.99 9.63
CA GLY A 250 -10.91 14.63 8.47
C GLY A 250 -12.06 15.60 8.22
N LYS A 251 -12.80 15.98 9.28
CA LYS A 251 -13.85 17.00 9.19
C LYS A 251 -13.32 18.35 8.73
N ARG A 252 -12.16 18.76 9.25
CA ARG A 252 -11.54 20.04 8.92
C ARG A 252 -11.03 20.08 7.49
N ILE A 253 -10.32 19.05 7.05
CA ILE A 253 -9.86 18.90 5.66
C ILE A 253 -11.04 19.00 4.71
N LYS A 254 -12.10 18.20 4.95
CA LYS A 254 -13.32 18.25 4.12
C LYS A 254 -13.99 19.63 4.11
N SER A 255 -14.05 20.30 5.28
CA SER A 255 -14.65 21.64 5.38
C SER A 255 -13.85 22.71 4.65
N VAL A 256 -12.51 22.65 4.71
CA VAL A 256 -11.64 23.60 4.01
C VAL A 256 -11.63 23.30 2.52
N GLY A 257 -11.55 22.02 2.14
CA GLY A 257 -11.60 21.52 0.76
C GLY A 257 -12.86 21.95 0.01
N ALA A 258 -13.99 22.02 0.71
CA ALA A 258 -15.23 22.56 0.14
C ALA A 258 -15.16 24.04 -0.27
N SER A 259 -14.14 24.78 0.18
CA SER A 259 -13.97 26.22 -0.10
C SER A 259 -12.73 26.55 -0.93
N LYS A 260 -11.69 25.71 -0.89
CA LYS A 260 -10.44 25.89 -1.62
C LYS A 260 -9.67 24.59 -1.75
N VAL A 261 -8.80 24.53 -2.75
CA VAL A 261 -7.81 23.45 -2.90
C VAL A 261 -6.82 23.51 -1.74
N ILE A 262 -6.57 22.36 -1.10
CA ILE A 262 -5.61 22.23 0.00
C ILE A 262 -4.31 21.66 -0.59
N THR A 263 -3.24 22.44 -0.53
CA THR A 263 -1.91 22.05 -1.03
C THR A 263 -0.91 21.78 0.09
N GLY A 264 -1.19 22.27 1.30
CA GLY A 264 -0.29 22.14 2.45
C GLY A 264 -1.00 22.28 3.80
N LEU A 265 -0.21 22.21 4.87
CA LEU A 265 -0.70 22.32 6.25
C LEU A 265 -1.21 23.73 6.57
N GLU A 266 -0.55 24.73 6.00
CA GLU A 266 -0.87 26.15 6.07
C GLU A 266 -2.30 26.43 5.61
N ASP A 267 -2.81 25.64 4.67
CA ASP A 267 -4.15 25.82 4.14
C ASP A 267 -5.24 25.51 5.16
N LEU A 268 -4.95 24.62 6.11
CA LEU A 268 -5.91 24.25 7.14
C LEU A 268 -6.11 25.41 8.14
N GLY A 269 -5.13 26.32 8.29
CA GLY A 269 -5.11 27.37 9.31
C GLY A 269 -4.58 26.89 10.68
N PRO A 270 -4.83 27.63 11.77
CA PRO A 270 -4.36 27.25 13.10
C PRO A 270 -5.03 25.97 13.62
N PRO A 271 -4.32 25.09 14.37
CA PRO A 271 -4.90 23.88 14.95
C PRO A 271 -6.21 24.16 15.71
N SER A 272 -7.15 23.23 15.65
CA SER A 272 -8.41 23.37 16.39
C SER A 272 -8.12 23.44 17.90
N SER A 273 -8.84 24.32 18.59
CA SER A 273 -8.83 24.39 20.07
C SER A 273 -9.33 23.10 20.73
N TYR A 274 -9.97 22.19 19.98
CA TYR A 274 -10.48 20.89 20.45
C TYR A 274 -9.53 19.72 20.20
N ASP A 275 -8.28 20.00 19.85
CA ASP A 275 -7.28 18.98 19.67
C ASP A 275 -6.74 18.50 21.03
N ALA A 276 -7.40 17.50 21.60
CA ALA A 276 -7.03 16.89 22.88
C ALA A 276 -5.58 16.33 22.87
N THR A 277 -5.01 16.06 21.69
CA THR A 277 -3.59 15.69 21.60
C THR A 277 -2.68 16.87 21.91
N LEU A 278 -3.07 18.12 21.60
CA LEU A 278 -2.31 19.31 22.01
C LEU A 278 -2.28 19.45 23.53
N ALA A 279 -3.39 19.21 24.23
CA ALA A 279 -3.41 19.28 25.69
C ALA A 279 -2.45 18.26 26.34
N LEU A 280 -2.40 17.04 25.78
CA LEU A 280 -1.45 15.99 26.17
C LEU A 280 0.00 16.33 25.79
N ILE A 281 0.21 16.88 24.58
CA ILE A 281 1.52 17.26 24.04
C ILE A 281 2.13 18.47 24.78
N ASP A 282 1.29 19.41 25.21
CA ASP A 282 1.67 20.62 25.93
C ASP A 282 1.68 20.42 27.45
N GLY A 283 1.32 19.23 27.93
CA GLY A 283 1.34 18.89 29.36
C GLY A 283 0.33 19.67 30.21
N THR A 284 -0.75 20.16 29.59
CA THR A 284 -1.78 20.99 30.26
C THR A 284 -2.92 20.16 30.84
N GLU A 285 -2.98 18.85 30.58
CA GLU A 285 -3.77 17.94 31.40
C GLU A 285 -3.12 17.83 32.77
N ALA A 286 -3.59 18.68 33.68
CA ALA A 286 -3.33 18.59 35.09
C ALA A 286 -3.57 17.14 35.56
N THR A 287 -2.60 16.64 36.30
CA THR A 287 -2.69 15.51 37.23
C THR A 287 -3.91 15.64 38.15
N ASN A 288 -5.10 15.37 37.63
CA ASN A 288 -6.34 15.16 38.40
C ASN A 288 -6.53 13.67 38.70
N THR A 289 -5.44 12.92 38.88
CA THR A 289 -5.47 11.73 39.74
C THR A 289 -5.31 12.23 41.16
N GLY A 290 -6.42 12.62 41.79
CA GLY A 290 -6.46 12.91 43.21
C GLY A 290 -6.08 11.67 44.01
N GLU A 291 -4.80 11.55 44.37
CA GLU A 291 -4.45 10.88 45.62
C GLU A 291 -4.76 11.87 46.75
N PRO A 292 -5.66 11.54 47.69
CA PRO A 292 -5.89 12.38 48.84
C PRO A 292 -4.60 12.47 49.66
N PRO A 293 -4.27 13.65 50.20
CA PRO A 293 -3.08 13.79 51.03
C PRO A 293 -3.20 12.84 52.22
N THR A 294 -2.20 11.98 52.38
CA THR A 294 -2.01 11.16 53.58
C THR A 294 -1.92 12.11 54.77
N THR A 295 -3.02 12.25 55.51
CA THR A 295 -3.02 12.93 56.80
C THR A 295 -2.11 12.16 57.73
N SER A 296 -0.89 12.66 57.92
CA SER A 296 -0.04 12.26 59.03
C SER A 296 -0.73 12.67 60.33
N VAL A 297 -1.11 11.66 61.11
CA VAL A 297 -1.63 11.83 62.47
C VAL A 297 -0.47 12.36 63.33
N PRO A 298 -0.65 13.46 64.09
CA PRO A 298 0.39 13.93 64.99
C PRO A 298 0.54 12.95 66.16
N GLU A 299 1.78 12.48 66.32
CA GLU A 299 2.23 11.63 67.42
C GLU A 299 1.98 12.33 68.76
N ARG A 300 1.04 11.81 69.55
CA ARG A 300 0.84 12.24 70.94
C ARG A 300 2.05 11.76 71.75
N ARG A 301 2.89 12.70 72.18
CA ARG A 301 3.88 12.48 73.25
C ARG A 301 3.14 12.15 74.55
N GLN A 302 3.47 11.01 75.14
CA GLN A 302 3.36 10.73 76.57
C GLN A 302 4.77 10.55 77.12
#